data_AF-A0A0D2L478-F1
#
_entry.id   AF-A0A0D2L478-F1
#
_cell.length_a   1.000
_cell.length_b   1.000
_cell.length_c   1.000
_cell.angle_alpha   90.00
_cell.angle_beta   90.00
_cell.angle_gamma   90.00
#
_symmetry.space_group_name_H-M   'P 1'
#
loop_
_entity.id
_entity.type
_entity.pdbx_description
1 polymer ?
#
loop_
_entity_poly.entity_id
_entity_poly.type
_entity_poly.pdbx_seq_one_letter_code
_entity_poly.pdbx_strand_id
1 'polypeptide(L)'
;RKGQQKAHAIITTKSRETANRIIKDGIAIAGNRYRARKLEDDPRRCYKCQTIEPGHRAADCPNDEVCANCYSKKHVAGTCDRDARHYACASCIAAKKPYNHASWSRQCPIFLAKRSKLRDRFPENHFRYYPITDVEWTWTRKAESIEEEMYAERWNGNYDRNRHEDTRN
;
A
#
# COMPACT_ATOMS: atom_id res chain seq x y z
N ARG A 1 -7.54 -11.53 -16.11
CA ARG A 1 -6.29 -12.32 -16.31
C ARG A 1 -6.50 -13.69 -15.68
N LYS A 2 -6.24 -14.81 -16.38
CA LYS A 2 -6.34 -16.15 -15.75
C LYS A 2 -5.46 -16.17 -14.50
N GLY A 3 -6.04 -16.46 -13.33
CA GLY A 3 -5.33 -16.54 -12.04
C GLY A 3 -5.34 -15.30 -11.15
N GLN A 4 -6.03 -14.21 -11.49
CA GLN A 4 -6.18 -13.08 -10.55
C GLN A 4 -7.13 -13.46 -9.41
N GLN A 5 -6.58 -13.69 -8.21
CA GLN A 5 -7.34 -14.10 -7.01
C GLN A 5 -7.69 -12.94 -6.07
N LYS A 6 -7.12 -11.76 -6.28
CA LYS A 6 -7.28 -10.59 -5.39
C LYS A 6 -7.58 -9.33 -6.19
N ALA A 7 -8.44 -8.49 -5.65
CA ALA A 7 -8.76 -7.16 -6.15
C ALA A 7 -8.60 -6.15 -5.01
N HIS A 8 -8.22 -4.93 -5.36
CA HIS A 8 -8.18 -3.80 -4.43
C HIS A 8 -9.22 -2.78 -4.88
N ALA A 9 -9.99 -2.26 -3.94
CA ALA A 9 -10.94 -1.19 -4.17
C ALA A 9 -10.50 0.06 -3.41
N ILE A 10 -10.70 1.23 -4.02
CA ILE A 10 -10.62 2.52 -3.34
C ILE A 10 -12.06 2.94 -3.06
N ILE A 11 -12.37 3.21 -1.80
CA ILE A 11 -13.69 3.64 -1.35
C ILE A 11 -13.56 5.08 -0.89
N THR A 12 -14.36 5.96 -1.49
CA THR A 12 -14.45 7.36 -1.09
C THR A 12 -15.69 7.57 -0.23
N THR A 13 -15.53 8.23 0.91
CA THR A 13 -16.61 8.56 1.83
C THR A 13 -16.77 10.07 1.93
N LYS A 14 -17.97 10.53 2.29
CA LYS A 14 -18.25 11.96 2.49
C LYS A 14 -17.77 12.51 3.84
N SER A 15 -17.40 11.66 4.80
CA SER A 15 -17.05 12.07 6.15
C SER A 15 -15.92 11.23 6.75
N ARG A 16 -15.14 11.82 7.67
CA ARG A 16 -14.05 11.14 8.39
C ARG A 16 -14.57 10.04 9.31
N GLU A 17 -15.74 10.25 9.91
CA GLU A 17 -16.40 9.31 10.83
C GLU A 17 -16.76 8.02 10.09
N THR A 18 -17.28 8.14 8.86
CA THR A 18 -17.61 6.98 8.03
C THR A 18 -16.35 6.25 7.56
N ALA A 19 -15.32 7.00 7.15
CA ALA A 19 -14.02 6.42 6.81
C ALA A 19 -13.42 5.65 8.00
N ASN A 20 -13.42 6.24 9.19
CA ASN A 20 -12.85 5.64 10.39
C ASN A 20 -13.62 4.40 10.84
N ARG A 21 -14.95 4.39 10.74
CA ARG A 21 -15.77 3.17 10.97
C ARG A 21 -15.39 2.05 10.00
N ILE A 22 -15.24 2.37 8.70
CA ILE A 22 -14.80 1.39 7.70
C ILE A 22 -13.38 0.86 8.01
N ILE A 23 -12.45 1.72 8.43
CA ILE A 23 -11.08 1.31 8.78
C ILE A 23 -11.07 0.44 10.06
N LYS A 24 -11.91 0.79 11.05
CA LYS A 24 -11.99 0.10 12.34
C LYS A 24 -12.69 -1.25 12.23
N ASP A 25 -13.87 -1.26 11.63
CA ASP A 25 -14.80 -2.39 11.66
C ASP A 25 -14.80 -3.20 10.34
N GLY A 26 -14.17 -2.68 9.29
CA GLY A 26 -14.23 -3.21 7.94
C GLY A 26 -15.49 -2.79 7.18
N ILE A 27 -15.67 -3.34 5.98
CA ILE A 27 -16.84 -3.10 5.12
C ILE A 27 -17.39 -4.41 4.56
N ALA A 28 -18.71 -4.56 4.54
CA ALA A 28 -19.37 -5.69 3.90
C ALA A 28 -19.63 -5.40 2.41
N ILE A 29 -19.14 -6.25 1.50
CA ILE A 29 -19.42 -6.18 0.06
C ILE A 29 -19.79 -7.58 -0.41
N ALA A 30 -20.93 -7.73 -1.11
CA ALA A 30 -21.41 -9.01 -1.62
C ALA A 30 -21.38 -10.15 -0.55
N GLY A 31 -21.84 -9.84 0.67
CA GLY A 31 -21.92 -10.79 1.78
C GLY A 31 -20.59 -11.07 2.52
N ASN A 32 -19.46 -10.53 2.06
CA ASN A 32 -18.15 -10.74 2.67
C ASN A 32 -17.66 -9.48 3.39
N ARG A 33 -17.06 -9.64 4.58
CA ARG A 33 -16.41 -8.53 5.31
C ARG A 33 -14.96 -8.37 4.86
N TYR A 34 -14.61 -7.16 4.45
CA TYR A 34 -13.28 -6.78 4.00
C TYR A 34 -12.64 -5.79 4.96
N ARG A 35 -11.35 -5.99 5.23
CA ARG A 35 -10.54 -5.02 5.97
C ARG A 35 -10.22 -3.84 5.09
N ALA A 36 -10.28 -2.65 5.68
CA ALA A 36 -9.89 -1.41 5.02
C ALA A 36 -8.72 -0.76 5.78
N ARG A 37 -8.01 0.09 5.06
CA ARG A 37 -6.93 0.92 5.61
C ARG A 37 -7.01 2.31 5.00
N LYS A 38 -6.39 3.28 5.66
CA LYS A 38 -6.24 4.62 5.11
C LYS A 38 -5.55 4.54 3.74
N LEU A 39 -6.05 5.29 2.78
CA LEU A 39 -5.37 5.47 1.51
C LEU A 39 -4.19 6.41 1.75
N GLU A 40 -2.99 5.94 1.50
CA GLU A 40 -1.75 6.71 1.59
C GLU A 40 -1.14 6.82 0.21
N ASP A 41 -0.52 7.96 -0.07
CA ASP A 41 0.23 8.14 -1.30
C ASP A 41 1.52 7.32 -1.27
N ASP A 42 1.73 6.56 -2.35
CA ASP A 42 3.01 5.92 -2.62
C ASP A 42 3.89 6.87 -3.47
N PRO A 43 5.22 6.83 -3.30
CA PRO A 43 6.15 7.53 -4.18
C PRO A 43 5.87 7.21 -5.64
N ARG A 44 5.69 8.27 -6.44
CA ARG A 44 5.40 8.11 -7.87
C ARG A 44 6.59 7.48 -8.58
N ARG A 45 6.31 6.57 -9.50
CA ARG A 45 7.30 5.93 -10.37
C ARG A 45 6.97 6.25 -11.81
N CYS A 46 7.97 6.61 -12.60
CA CYS A 46 7.77 6.76 -14.04
C CYS A 46 7.58 5.37 -14.67
N TYR A 47 6.45 5.12 -15.33
CA TYR A 47 6.16 3.81 -15.91
C TYR A 47 6.95 3.49 -17.18
N LYS A 48 7.74 4.43 -17.71
CA LYS A 48 8.66 4.20 -18.85
C LYS A 48 10.05 3.79 -18.36
N CYS A 49 10.74 4.69 -17.63
CA CYS A 49 12.10 4.44 -17.14
C CYS A 49 12.17 3.70 -15.79
N GLN A 50 11.02 3.48 -15.13
CA GLN A 50 10.86 2.76 -13.86
C GLN A 50 11.55 3.40 -12.64
N THR A 51 12.11 4.60 -12.78
CA THR A 51 12.72 5.37 -11.69
C THR A 51 11.66 5.99 -10.77
N ILE A 52 11.93 6.00 -9.47
CA ILE A 52 11.08 6.58 -8.41
C ILE A 52 11.37 8.07 -8.27
N GLU A 53 10.30 8.87 -8.31
CA GLU A 53 10.27 10.33 -8.25
C GLU A 53 11.30 11.03 -9.15
N PRO A 54 11.37 10.73 -10.47
CA PRO A 54 12.41 11.26 -11.35
C PRO A 54 12.09 12.67 -11.86
N GLY A 55 11.06 13.34 -11.33
CA GLY A 55 10.63 14.67 -11.78
C GLY A 55 9.82 14.71 -13.08
N HIS A 56 9.56 13.58 -13.73
CA HIS A 56 8.78 13.50 -14.98
C HIS A 56 7.75 12.36 -14.94
N ARG A 57 6.80 12.39 -15.88
CA ARG A 57 5.82 11.33 -16.14
C ARG A 57 6.25 10.49 -17.34
N ALA A 58 5.60 9.36 -17.57
CA ALA A 58 5.93 8.47 -18.68
C ALA A 58 5.79 9.15 -20.06
N ALA A 59 4.79 10.02 -20.23
CA ALA A 59 4.55 10.78 -21.46
C ALA A 59 5.73 11.72 -21.81
N ASP A 60 6.31 12.38 -20.81
CA ASP A 60 7.40 13.37 -20.96
C ASP A 60 8.77 12.77 -20.63
N CYS A 61 8.89 11.44 -20.62
CA CYS A 61 10.08 10.78 -20.13
C CYS A 61 11.19 10.78 -21.22
N PRO A 62 12.35 11.39 -20.95
CA PRO A 62 13.45 11.51 -21.92
C PRO A 62 14.27 10.22 -22.07
N ASN A 63 13.97 9.19 -21.26
CA ASN A 63 14.72 7.94 -21.24
C ASN A 63 13.98 6.85 -22.03
N ASP A 64 14.73 5.80 -22.38
CA ASP A 64 14.18 4.58 -22.98
C ASP A 64 13.20 3.88 -22.02
N GLU A 65 12.23 3.17 -22.62
CA GLU A 65 11.41 2.25 -21.85
C GLU A 65 12.24 1.06 -21.37
N VAL A 66 12.08 0.70 -20.10
CA VAL A 66 12.76 -0.44 -19.49
C VAL A 66 11.75 -1.36 -18.80
N CYS A 67 12.06 -2.65 -18.83
CA CYS A 67 11.32 -3.68 -18.13
C CYS A 67 11.28 -3.40 -16.62
N ALA A 68 10.07 -3.34 -16.05
CA ALA A 68 9.89 -3.11 -14.61
C ALA A 68 10.45 -4.26 -13.73
N ASN A 69 10.64 -5.44 -14.29
CA ASN A 69 11.15 -6.61 -13.58
C ASN A 69 12.68 -6.67 -13.60
N CYS A 70 13.31 -6.59 -14.78
CA CYS A 70 14.74 -6.87 -14.96
C CYS A 70 15.54 -5.69 -15.55
N TYR A 71 14.94 -4.50 -15.68
CA TYR A 71 15.58 -3.28 -16.20
C TYR A 71 16.11 -3.35 -17.65
N SER A 72 15.76 -4.40 -18.40
CA SER A 72 16.12 -4.52 -19.82
C SER A 72 15.40 -3.48 -20.68
N LYS A 73 16.13 -2.87 -21.63
CA LYS A 73 15.56 -2.01 -22.70
C LYS A 73 14.94 -2.79 -23.86
N LYS A 74 15.09 -4.12 -23.88
CA LYS A 74 14.70 -4.96 -25.03
C LYS A 74 13.23 -5.41 -25.01
N HIS A 75 12.58 -5.34 -23.85
CA HIS A 75 11.20 -5.81 -23.69
C HIS A 75 10.51 -5.10 -22.53
N VAL A 76 9.18 -5.21 -22.49
CA VAL A 76 8.35 -4.71 -21.38
C VAL A 76 8.08 -5.81 -20.35
N ALA A 77 7.62 -5.42 -19.16
CA ALA A 77 7.37 -6.37 -18.07
C ALA A 77 6.37 -7.49 -18.41
N GLY A 78 5.42 -7.22 -19.32
CA GLY A 78 4.40 -8.20 -19.73
C GLY A 78 4.94 -9.37 -20.56
N THR A 79 6.12 -9.21 -21.18
CA THR A 79 6.78 -10.24 -22.00
C THR A 79 8.13 -10.64 -21.40
N CYS A 80 8.34 -10.32 -20.12
CA CYS A 80 9.56 -10.68 -19.41
C CYS A 80 9.54 -12.16 -19.04
N ASP A 81 10.57 -12.89 -19.42
CA ASP A 81 10.78 -14.32 -19.17
C ASP A 81 11.73 -14.58 -17.98
N ARG A 82 12.24 -13.51 -17.36
CA ARG A 82 13.17 -13.60 -16.23
C ARG A 82 12.43 -13.99 -14.95
N ASP A 83 13.03 -14.90 -14.19
CA ASP A 83 12.61 -15.19 -12.82
C ASP A 83 13.02 -14.08 -11.83
N ALA A 84 12.51 -14.17 -10.60
CA ALA A 84 12.74 -13.19 -9.55
C ALA A 84 14.22 -13.00 -9.15
N ARG A 85 15.09 -13.99 -9.41
CA ARG A 85 16.53 -13.93 -9.09
C ARG A 85 17.27 -12.97 -10.01
N HIS A 86 16.72 -12.74 -11.20
CA HIS A 86 17.27 -11.84 -12.22
C HIS A 86 16.57 -10.48 -12.26
N TYR A 87 15.75 -10.17 -11.25
CA TYR A 87 15.11 -8.87 -11.17
C TYR A 87 16.10 -7.76 -10.85
N ALA A 88 15.83 -6.58 -11.41
CA ALA A 88 16.68 -5.41 -11.30
C ALA A 88 15.85 -4.13 -11.15
N CYS A 89 16.21 -3.31 -10.15
CA CYS A 89 15.51 -2.08 -9.81
C CYS A 89 16.22 -0.86 -10.43
N ALA A 90 15.52 -0.17 -11.33
CA ALA A 90 16.03 1.02 -12.03
C ALA A 90 16.54 2.11 -11.07
N SER A 91 15.78 2.38 -10.01
CA SER A 91 16.12 3.41 -9.02
C SER A 91 17.37 3.04 -8.23
N CYS A 92 17.49 1.78 -7.81
CA CYS A 92 18.65 1.31 -7.05
C CYS A 92 19.91 1.27 -7.92
N ILE A 93 19.79 0.89 -9.19
CA ILE A 93 20.90 0.98 -10.16
C ILE A 93 21.38 2.43 -10.27
N ALA A 94 20.47 3.37 -10.53
CA ALA A 94 20.82 4.79 -10.65
C ALA A 94 21.49 5.35 -9.39
N ALA A 95 21.04 4.89 -8.21
CA ALA A 95 21.60 5.31 -6.91
C ALA A 95 22.80 4.46 -6.45
N LYS A 96 23.30 3.52 -7.27
CA LYS A 96 24.41 2.60 -6.93
C LYS A 96 24.17 1.82 -5.62
N LYS A 97 22.96 1.28 -5.45
CA LYS A 97 22.53 0.43 -4.32
C LYS A 97 22.25 -1.01 -4.79
N PRO A 98 22.21 -1.99 -3.86
CA PRO A 98 21.75 -3.34 -4.19
C PRO A 98 20.39 -3.29 -4.90
N TYR A 99 20.33 -3.86 -6.10
CA TYR A 99 19.23 -3.67 -7.04
C TYR A 99 18.50 -4.95 -7.41
N ASN A 100 18.88 -6.09 -6.81
CA ASN A 100 18.41 -7.45 -7.06
C ASN A 100 16.97 -7.67 -6.54
N HIS A 101 16.05 -6.85 -7.04
CA HIS A 101 14.60 -6.87 -6.85
C HIS A 101 13.95 -6.05 -7.98
N ALA A 102 12.66 -6.27 -8.25
CA ALA A 102 11.97 -5.52 -9.31
C ALA A 102 11.79 -4.04 -8.94
N SER A 103 11.65 -3.18 -9.95
CA SER A 103 11.45 -1.74 -9.77
C SER A 103 10.13 -1.37 -9.07
N TRP A 104 9.20 -2.32 -8.91
CA TRP A 104 7.95 -2.18 -8.18
C TRP A 104 7.99 -2.77 -6.77
N SER A 105 9.14 -3.27 -6.30
CA SER A 105 9.28 -3.88 -4.97
C SER A 105 8.93 -2.87 -3.87
N ARG A 106 8.03 -3.26 -2.96
CA ARG A 106 7.66 -2.47 -1.78
C ARG A 106 8.73 -2.50 -0.69
N GLN A 107 9.73 -3.38 -0.83
CA GLN A 107 10.90 -3.49 0.03
C GLN A 107 12.11 -2.73 -0.56
N CYS A 108 11.95 -2.02 -1.68
CA CYS A 108 13.02 -1.20 -2.25
C CYS A 108 13.43 -0.11 -1.23
N PRO A 109 14.72 0.01 -0.88
CA PRO A 109 15.16 0.99 0.12
C PRO A 109 14.92 2.44 -0.31
N ILE A 110 14.99 2.72 -1.61
CA ILE A 110 14.67 4.05 -2.15
C ILE A 110 13.17 4.32 -2.03
N PHE A 111 12.32 3.35 -2.37
CA PHE A 111 10.88 3.46 -2.20
C PHE A 111 10.51 3.74 -0.75
N LEU A 112 11.05 2.96 0.19
CA LEU A 112 10.79 3.13 1.62
C LEU A 112 11.23 4.50 2.12
N ALA A 113 12.43 4.97 1.72
CA ALA A 113 12.92 6.30 2.09
C ALA A 113 12.03 7.42 1.54
N LYS A 114 11.57 7.31 0.28
CA LYS A 114 10.64 8.29 -0.31
C LYS A 114 9.26 8.24 0.35
N ARG A 115 8.75 7.04 0.65
CA ARG A 115 7.46 6.85 1.32
C ARG A 115 7.49 7.42 2.74
N SER A 116 8.59 7.26 3.48
CA SER A 116 8.77 7.92 4.78
C SER A 116 8.67 9.44 4.63
N LYS A 117 9.41 10.04 3.69
CA LYS A 117 9.35 11.49 3.46
C LYS A 117 7.95 11.98 3.08
N LEU A 118 7.17 11.19 2.32
CA LEU A 118 5.77 11.53 2.03
C LEU A 118 4.90 11.45 3.27
N ARG A 119 5.09 10.44 4.12
CA ARG A 119 4.41 10.34 5.42
C ARG A 119 4.75 11.53 6.32
N ASP A 120 6.01 11.96 6.34
CA ASP A 120 6.48 13.06 7.19
C ASP A 120 5.91 14.43 6.76
N ARG A 121 5.60 14.61 5.48
CA ARG A 121 4.94 15.83 4.96
C ARG A 121 3.49 16.00 5.43
N PHE A 122 2.83 14.89 5.76
CA PHE A 122 1.43 14.88 6.19
C PHE A 122 1.37 14.22 7.57
N PRO A 123 1.48 14.99 8.67
CA PRO A 123 1.52 14.44 10.03
C PRO A 123 0.37 13.45 10.32
N GLU A 124 -0.80 13.70 9.74
CA GLU A 124 -1.97 12.81 9.81
C GLU A 124 -1.73 11.38 9.32
N ASN A 125 -0.72 11.14 8.47
CA ASN A 125 -0.34 9.82 7.99
C ASN A 125 0.37 8.96 9.04
N HIS A 126 0.72 9.52 10.21
CA HIS A 126 1.22 8.75 11.35
C HIS A 126 0.09 8.12 12.18
N PHE A 127 -1.16 8.50 11.94
CA PHE A 127 -2.31 7.93 12.63
C PHE A 127 -2.99 6.84 11.79
N ARG A 128 -3.47 5.80 12.47
CA ARG A 128 -4.21 4.69 11.86
C ARG A 128 -5.55 5.15 11.26
N TYR A 129 -6.18 6.11 11.92
CA TYR A 129 -7.46 6.72 11.54
C TYR A 129 -7.25 8.16 11.07
N TYR A 130 -8.28 8.76 10.46
CA TYR A 130 -8.31 10.21 10.22
C TYR A 130 -8.61 10.91 11.55
N PRO A 131 -7.74 11.78 12.08
CA PRO A 131 -7.98 12.45 13.36
C PRO A 131 -9.27 13.28 13.34
N ILE A 132 -10.07 13.17 14.39
CA ILE A 132 -11.28 13.97 14.63
C ILE A 132 -11.14 14.60 16.01
N THR A 133 -11.40 15.90 16.11
CA THR A 133 -11.40 16.65 17.37
C THR A 133 -12.35 15.98 18.36
N ASP A 134 -11.94 15.88 19.62
CA ASP A 134 -12.73 15.30 20.73
C ASP A 134 -13.10 13.82 20.58
N VAL A 135 -12.51 13.10 19.61
CA VAL A 135 -12.67 11.66 19.45
C VAL A 135 -11.31 10.96 19.62
N GLU A 136 -10.93 10.71 20.88
CA GLU A 136 -9.58 10.26 21.29
C GLU A 136 -9.06 9.05 20.50
N TRP A 137 -9.89 8.03 20.30
CA TRP A 137 -9.46 6.81 19.60
C TRP A 137 -9.06 7.04 18.13
N THR A 138 -9.45 8.16 17.51
CA THR A 138 -9.02 8.49 16.14
C THR A 138 -7.57 8.99 16.07
N TRP A 139 -6.96 9.31 17.22
CA TRP A 139 -5.57 9.74 17.35
C TRP A 139 -4.60 8.56 17.64
N THR A 140 -5.06 7.31 17.47
CA THR A 140 -4.18 6.13 17.58
C THR A 140 -3.09 6.18 16.50
N ARG A 141 -1.83 6.21 16.95
CA ARG A 141 -0.65 6.10 16.06
C ARG A 141 -0.61 4.74 15.39
N LYS A 142 -0.05 4.67 14.18
CA LYS A 142 0.26 3.40 13.54
C LYS A 142 1.31 2.67 14.38
N ALA A 143 1.15 1.36 14.45
CA ALA A 143 2.20 0.47 14.90
C ALA A 143 3.47 0.71 14.08
N GLU A 144 4.63 0.73 14.74
CA GLU A 144 5.92 0.99 14.09
C GLU A 144 6.45 -0.29 13.42
N SER A 145 5.88 -1.45 13.76
CA SER A 145 6.22 -2.75 13.18
C SER A 145 4.99 -3.53 12.67
N ILE A 146 5.24 -4.43 11.72
CA ILE A 146 4.23 -5.37 11.18
C ILE A 146 3.73 -6.32 12.28
N GLU A 147 4.59 -6.69 13.23
CA GLU A 147 4.24 -7.56 14.36
C GLU A 147 3.23 -6.91 15.29
N GLU A 148 3.36 -5.61 15.56
CA GLU A 148 2.40 -4.83 16.33
C GLU A 148 1.05 -4.67 15.61
N GLU A 149 1.05 -4.48 14.28
CA GLU A 149 -0.20 -4.50 13.49
C GLU A 149 -0.89 -5.86 13.59
N MET A 150 -0.15 -6.97 13.46
CA MET A 150 -0.67 -8.33 13.58
C MET A 150 -1.18 -8.64 15.00
N TYR A 151 -0.51 -8.16 16.04
CA TYR A 151 -0.92 -8.34 17.44
C TYR A 151 -2.20 -7.56 17.77
N ALA A 152 -2.28 -6.28 17.37
CA ALA A 152 -3.48 -5.46 17.52
C ALA A 152 -4.69 -6.05 16.76
N GLU A 153 -4.45 -6.67 15.60
CA GLU A 153 -5.47 -7.37 14.82
C GLU A 153 -5.97 -8.67 15.46
N ARG A 154 -5.13 -9.37 16.24
CA ARG A 154 -5.51 -10.59 16.94
C ARG A 154 -6.47 -10.32 18.11
N TRP A 155 -6.37 -9.15 18.73
CA TRP A 155 -7.17 -8.77 19.90
C TRP A 155 -8.59 -8.30 19.54
N ASN A 156 -8.79 -7.65 18.38
CA ASN A 156 -10.10 -7.19 17.92
C ASN A 156 -11.00 -8.29 17.29
N GLY A 157 -10.49 -9.50 17.10
CA GLY A 157 -11.23 -10.60 16.48
C GLY A 157 -12.14 -11.41 17.40
N ASN A 158 -12.23 -11.07 18.70
CA ASN A 158 -12.88 -11.92 19.70
C ASN A 158 -14.16 -11.34 20.34
N TYR A 159 -14.65 -10.17 19.91
CA TYR A 159 -15.81 -9.55 20.55
C TYR A 159 -17.17 -9.86 19.88
N ASP A 160 -17.19 -10.47 18.69
CA ASP A 160 -18.42 -10.64 17.88
C ASP A 160 -18.87 -12.11 17.72
N ARG A 161 -18.57 -12.99 18.69
CA ARG A 161 -19.06 -14.38 18.69
C ARG A 161 -20.16 -14.71 19.71
N ASN A 162 -20.50 -13.80 20.63
CA ASN A 162 -21.51 -14.05 21.67
C ASN A 162 -22.62 -12.98 21.68
N ARG A 163 -23.35 -12.82 20.59
CA ARG A 163 -24.65 -12.10 20.60
C ARG A 163 -25.63 -12.74 19.62
N HIS A 164 -25.91 -14.02 19.82
CA HIS A 164 -27.08 -14.69 19.29
C HIS A 164 -27.46 -15.83 20.23
N GLU A 165 -28.13 -15.50 21.32
CA GLU A 165 -29.06 -16.36 22.06
C GLU A 165 -29.59 -15.53 23.24
N ASP A 166 -30.86 -15.13 23.13
CA ASP A 166 -31.80 -14.78 24.20
C ASP A 166 -32.75 -13.66 23.76
N THR A 167 -33.68 -14.00 22.87
CA THR A 167 -35.05 -13.46 22.85
C THR A 167 -35.97 -14.43 22.11
N ARG A 168 -36.45 -15.47 22.81
CA ARG A 168 -37.73 -16.10 22.49
C ARG A 168 -38.47 -16.41 23.79
N ASN A 169 -39.54 -15.66 23.99
CA ASN A 169 -40.74 -16.13 24.66
C ASN A 169 -41.52 -16.99 23.66
#